data_AF-A0A7S0GID8-F1
#
_entry.id   AF-A0A7S0GID8-F1
#
_cell.length_a   1.000
_cell.length_b   1.000
_cell.length_c   1.000
_cell.angle_alpha   90.00
_cell.angle_beta   90.00
_cell.angle_gamma   90.00
#
_symmetry.space_group_name_H-M   'P 1'
#
loop_
_entity.id
_entity.type
_entity.pdbx_description
1 polymer ?
#
loop_
_entity_poly.entity_id
_entity_poly.type
_entity_poly.pdbx_seq_one_letter_code
_entity_poly.pdbx_strand_id
1 'polypeptide(L)'
;TENPSPQAQPDNSLMSNVCCQDSGVMELPLSEQKSNSDVSSTPLYNYIPPAPPSGEGTLLLRVGILTVSDRASNNEYQTGDLSGPAVETALLQSVKQLNTDQPKNSRKLDCQITNQHIVPDDIPSISQTLAFWSKEQMAVAGSNDTTNQCNLVFTTGGTGF
;
A
#
# COMPACT_ATOMS: atom_id res chain seq x y z
N THR A 1 25.10 12.56 54.30
CA THR A 1 26.07 12.91 53.24
C THR A 1 25.40 12.69 51.91
N GLU A 2 25.18 13.79 51.22
CA GLU A 2 24.98 14.03 49.78
C GLU A 2 23.87 13.36 48.95
N ASN A 3 23.41 14.19 47.99
CA ASN A 3 22.20 14.24 47.18
C ASN A 3 22.37 13.49 45.81
N PRO A 4 21.33 13.45 44.94
CA PRO A 4 21.09 12.45 43.88
C PRO A 4 21.33 12.91 42.42
N SER A 5 21.22 11.94 41.48
CA SER A 5 20.76 12.04 40.05
C SER A 5 21.62 12.87 39.05
N PRO A 6 21.67 12.54 37.72
CA PRO A 6 20.48 12.44 36.84
C PRO A 6 20.50 11.39 35.70
N GLN A 7 19.32 11.35 35.06
CA GLN A 7 18.81 10.54 33.94
C GLN A 7 19.66 10.52 32.67
N ALA A 8 19.50 9.44 31.88
CA ALA A 8 19.28 9.56 30.42
C ALA A 8 18.57 8.30 29.89
N GLN A 9 17.29 8.45 29.52
CA GLN A 9 16.67 7.62 28.48
C GLN A 9 17.31 7.98 27.14
N PRO A 10 17.42 7.03 26.20
CA PRO A 10 17.31 7.35 24.79
C PRO A 10 15.88 7.04 24.32
N ASP A 11 15.27 8.09 23.78
CA ASP A 11 14.02 8.11 23.06
C ASP A 11 13.95 7.14 21.88
N ASN A 12 12.70 6.79 21.59
CA ASN A 12 12.20 6.17 20.38
C ASN A 12 12.91 6.64 19.10
N SER A 13 13.29 5.70 18.24
CA SER A 13 13.07 5.90 16.81
C SER A 13 12.75 4.57 16.14
N LEU A 14 11.66 4.63 15.41
CA LEU A 14 10.92 3.54 14.81
C LEU A 14 11.68 2.95 13.61
N MET A 15 11.58 1.62 13.47
CA MET A 15 11.52 0.86 12.23
C MET A 15 12.33 1.41 11.04
N SER A 16 13.52 0.85 10.81
CA SER A 16 14.30 1.08 9.60
C SER A 16 13.58 0.49 8.37
N ASN A 17 12.99 1.36 7.54
CA ASN A 17 12.55 1.03 6.17
C ASN A 17 13.74 1.09 5.21
N VAL A 18 14.72 0.20 5.37
CA VAL A 18 15.84 0.09 4.42
C VAL A 18 15.72 -1.26 3.72
N CYS A 19 14.96 -1.29 2.62
CA CYS A 19 15.15 -2.29 1.57
C CYS A 19 16.14 -1.72 0.55
N CYS A 20 17.17 -2.52 0.23
CA CYS A 20 18.07 -2.36 -0.90
C CYS A 20 18.89 -1.05 -0.91
N GLN A 21 19.99 -1.02 -0.13
CA GLN A 21 21.10 -0.12 -0.44
C GLN A 21 22.23 -0.96 -1.03
N ASP A 22 22.33 -0.87 -2.36
CA ASP A 22 23.35 -1.48 -3.20
C ASP A 22 24.73 -1.02 -2.73
N SER A 23 25.50 -1.94 -2.13
CA SER A 23 26.83 -1.66 -1.61
C SER A 23 27.86 -1.78 -2.73
N GLY A 24 27.85 -0.79 -3.62
CA GLY A 24 28.84 -0.59 -4.66
C GLY A 24 29.68 0.65 -4.37
N VAL A 25 30.48 0.63 -3.31
CA VAL A 25 31.47 1.67 -3.01
C VAL A 25 32.63 1.52 -4.00
N MET A 26 32.75 2.41 -4.98
CA MET A 26 34.05 2.71 -5.59
C MET A 26 34.46 4.12 -5.17
N GLU A 27 35.43 4.14 -4.25
CA GLU A 27 36.11 5.32 -3.77
C GLU A 27 37.19 5.82 -4.77
N LEU A 28 37.16 7.14 -5.00
CA LEU A 28 38.29 8.08 -5.18
C LEU A 28 38.99 8.22 -6.56
N PRO A 29 39.68 9.36 -6.85
CA PRO A 29 39.90 10.57 -6.04
C PRO A 29 39.60 11.93 -6.71
N LEU A 30 39.63 12.97 -5.87
CA LEU A 30 39.59 14.40 -6.10
C LEU A 30 40.36 14.90 -7.34
N SER A 31 39.78 15.86 -8.06
CA SER A 31 40.52 16.93 -8.72
C SER A 31 39.68 18.22 -8.75
N GLU A 32 40.29 19.29 -8.24
CA GLU A 32 39.76 20.63 -8.15
C GLU A 32 39.38 21.19 -9.52
N GLN A 33 38.11 21.55 -9.74
CA GLN A 33 37.77 22.63 -10.65
C GLN A 33 36.71 23.53 -10.02
N LYS A 34 37.21 24.70 -9.60
CA LYS A 34 36.45 25.86 -9.19
C LYS A 34 35.95 26.54 -10.47
N SER A 35 34.66 26.46 -10.74
CA SER A 35 33.99 27.33 -11.71
C SER A 35 32.63 27.73 -11.16
N ASN A 36 32.53 29.03 -10.84
CA ASN A 36 31.31 29.73 -10.50
C ASN A 36 30.23 29.45 -11.55
N SER A 37 29.15 28.82 -11.12
CA SER A 37 27.82 29.03 -11.68
C SER A 37 26.89 29.25 -10.50
N ASP A 38 26.14 30.35 -10.56
CA ASP A 38 25.04 30.67 -9.66
C ASP A 38 24.05 29.50 -9.64
N VAL A 39 24.24 28.58 -8.69
CA VAL A 39 23.19 27.67 -8.27
C VAL A 39 22.27 28.50 -7.38
N SER A 40 21.28 29.14 -8.01
CA SER A 40 20.06 29.52 -7.31
C SER A 40 19.44 28.22 -6.81
N SER A 41 19.87 27.77 -5.63
CA SER A 41 19.21 26.74 -4.85
C SER A 41 17.91 27.35 -4.35
N THR A 42 16.91 27.38 -5.23
CA THR A 42 15.53 27.46 -4.75
C THR A 42 15.38 26.28 -3.78
N PRO A 43 15.02 26.52 -2.51
CA PRO A 43 14.78 25.42 -1.60
C PRO A 43 13.67 24.59 -2.24
N LEU A 44 13.99 23.33 -2.56
CA LEU A 44 13.01 22.32 -2.89
C LEU A 44 11.90 22.45 -1.86
N TYR A 45 10.69 22.73 -2.35
CA TYR A 45 9.46 22.83 -1.60
C TYR A 45 9.53 21.96 -0.33
N ASN A 46 9.39 22.59 0.85
CA ASN A 46 9.11 21.89 2.09
C ASN A 46 7.78 21.16 1.91
N TYR A 47 7.81 19.95 1.34
CA TYR A 47 6.66 19.08 1.25
C TYR A 47 6.36 18.59 2.66
N ILE A 48 5.38 19.23 3.28
CA ILE A 48 4.79 18.75 4.51
C ILE A 48 3.68 17.80 4.07
N PRO A 49 3.81 16.48 4.26
CA PRO A 49 2.73 15.56 3.93
C PRO A 49 1.47 15.98 4.71
N PRO A 50 0.27 15.87 4.11
CA PRO A 50 -0.96 16.14 4.83
C PRO A 50 -1.00 15.27 6.08
N ALA A 51 -1.42 15.87 7.20
CA ALA A 51 -1.57 15.14 8.45
C ALA A 51 -2.51 13.95 8.22
N PRO A 52 -2.21 12.77 8.79
CA PRO A 52 -3.11 11.63 8.68
C PRO A 52 -4.49 12.04 9.21
N PRO A 53 -5.58 11.59 8.58
CA PRO A 53 -6.92 12.00 8.97
C PRO A 53 -7.12 11.72 10.47
N SER A 54 -7.26 12.79 11.26
CA SER A 54 -7.38 12.76 12.72
C SER A 54 -8.84 13.01 13.15
N GLY A 55 -9.38 12.21 14.08
CA GLY A 55 -10.78 12.31 14.54
C GLY A 55 -11.59 11.00 14.48
N GLU A 56 -12.82 11.03 15.02
CA GLU A 56 -13.79 9.93 14.91
C GLU A 56 -14.30 9.81 13.46
N GLY A 57 -14.59 8.59 13.00
CA GLY A 57 -15.14 8.33 11.66
C GLY A 57 -14.78 6.96 11.09
N THR A 58 -15.24 6.69 9.87
CA THR A 58 -15.02 5.41 9.17
C THR A 58 -14.03 5.59 8.03
N LEU A 59 -12.97 4.77 8.00
CA LEU A 59 -12.05 4.65 6.87
C LEU A 59 -12.59 3.58 5.92
N LEU A 60 -12.87 3.93 4.66
CA LEU A 60 -13.37 2.99 3.65
C LEU A 60 -12.21 2.39 2.82
N LEU A 61 -12.08 1.07 2.87
CA LEU A 61 -11.26 0.29 1.95
C LEU A 61 -12.13 -0.24 0.81
N ARG A 62 -11.73 0.05 -0.43
CA ARG A 62 -12.30 -0.53 -1.65
C ARG A 62 -11.31 -1.52 -2.19
N VAL A 63 -11.65 -2.79 -2.09
CA VAL A 63 -10.71 -3.88 -2.27
C VAL A 63 -11.02 -4.67 -3.53
N GLY A 64 -9.98 -4.86 -4.36
CA GLY A 64 -9.98 -5.82 -5.45
C GLY A 64 -9.28 -7.11 -5.04
N ILE A 65 -9.80 -8.26 -5.48
CA ILE A 65 -9.17 -9.57 -5.30
C ILE A 65 -8.94 -10.20 -6.67
N LEU A 66 -7.66 -10.35 -7.05
CA LEU A 66 -7.25 -10.88 -8.34
C LEU A 66 -6.59 -12.26 -8.17
N THR A 67 -7.25 -13.30 -8.65
CA THR A 67 -6.67 -14.63 -8.73
C THR A 67 -5.94 -14.79 -10.06
N VAL A 68 -4.67 -15.15 -10.00
CA VAL A 68 -3.80 -15.39 -11.17
C VAL A 68 -3.52 -16.88 -11.28
N SER A 69 -4.17 -17.56 -12.23
CA SER A 69 -3.97 -18.99 -12.45
C SER A 69 -4.57 -19.43 -13.78
N ASP A 70 -3.74 -20.02 -14.66
CA ASP A 70 -4.20 -20.63 -15.92
C ASP A 70 -5.29 -21.69 -15.70
N ARG A 71 -5.12 -22.53 -14.68
CA ARG A 71 -6.10 -23.58 -14.34
C ARG A 71 -7.43 -22.99 -13.89
N ALA A 72 -7.39 -21.93 -13.08
CA ALA A 72 -8.61 -21.27 -12.63
C ALA A 72 -9.29 -20.54 -13.80
N SER A 73 -8.53 -19.83 -14.65
CA SER A 73 -9.08 -19.12 -15.81
C SER A 73 -9.67 -20.08 -16.85
N ASN A 74 -9.11 -21.29 -16.96
CA ASN A 74 -9.60 -22.33 -17.87
C ASN A 74 -10.70 -23.23 -17.26
N ASN A 75 -11.17 -22.95 -16.03
CA ASN A 75 -12.14 -23.77 -15.29
C ASN A 75 -11.69 -25.25 -15.10
N GLU A 76 -10.39 -25.48 -14.94
CA GLU A 76 -9.83 -26.82 -14.75
C GLU A 76 -9.95 -27.32 -13.29
N TYR A 77 -10.18 -26.42 -12.34
CA TYR A 77 -10.54 -26.79 -10.96
C TYR A 77 -12.02 -27.21 -10.89
N GLN A 78 -12.29 -28.45 -10.46
CA GLN A 78 -13.67 -28.95 -10.28
C GLN A 78 -14.53 -28.07 -9.36
N THR A 79 -13.91 -27.44 -8.36
CA THR A 79 -14.57 -26.57 -7.38
C THR A 79 -14.46 -25.09 -7.72
N GLY A 80 -13.81 -24.74 -8.84
CA GLY A 80 -13.46 -23.36 -9.18
C GLY A 80 -12.34 -22.78 -8.30
N ASP A 81 -12.21 -21.45 -8.32
CA ASP A 81 -11.26 -20.72 -7.48
C ASP A 81 -11.67 -20.76 -6.00
N LEU A 82 -10.80 -21.33 -5.18
CA LEU A 82 -10.94 -21.34 -3.71
C LEU A 82 -10.09 -20.26 -3.04
N SER A 83 -9.10 -19.70 -3.73
CA SER A 83 -8.16 -18.72 -3.17
C SER A 83 -8.82 -17.36 -3.04
N GLY A 84 -9.51 -16.87 -4.07
CA GLY A 84 -10.22 -15.60 -4.04
C GLY A 84 -11.21 -15.49 -2.86
N PRO A 85 -12.14 -16.45 -2.69
CA PRO A 85 -13.07 -16.48 -1.56
C PRO A 85 -12.39 -16.62 -0.20
N ALA A 86 -11.26 -17.35 -0.12
CA ALA A 86 -10.51 -17.48 1.12
C ALA A 86 -9.86 -16.15 1.55
N VAL A 87 -9.29 -15.39 0.59
CA VAL A 87 -8.73 -14.06 0.83
C VAL A 87 -9.81 -13.09 1.30
N GLU A 88 -10.98 -13.08 0.64
CA GLU A 88 -12.13 -12.27 1.05
C GLU A 88 -12.54 -12.57 2.50
N THR A 89 -12.70 -13.84 2.83
CA THR A 89 -13.10 -14.28 4.17
C THR A 89 -12.07 -13.83 5.23
N ALA A 90 -10.78 -14.07 4.97
CA ALA A 90 -9.70 -13.71 5.89
C ALA A 90 -9.62 -12.19 6.11
N LEU A 91 -9.80 -11.41 5.03
CA LEU A 91 -9.82 -9.96 5.09
C LEU A 91 -10.97 -9.44 5.95
N LEU A 92 -12.21 -9.87 5.66
CA LEU A 92 -13.39 -9.42 6.41
C LEU A 92 -13.30 -9.79 7.90
N GLN A 93 -12.76 -10.97 8.21
CA GLN A 93 -12.47 -11.38 9.58
C GLN A 93 -11.43 -10.48 10.25
N SER A 94 -10.35 -10.16 9.55
CA SER A 94 -9.29 -9.27 10.05
C SER A 94 -9.84 -7.86 10.33
N VAL A 95 -10.64 -7.31 9.42
CA VAL A 95 -11.30 -6.00 9.59
C VAL A 95 -12.25 -6.02 10.79
N LYS A 96 -13.04 -7.08 10.95
CA LYS A 96 -13.94 -7.25 12.09
C LYS A 96 -13.17 -7.31 13.42
N GLN A 97 -12.07 -8.05 13.46
CA GLN A 97 -11.22 -8.16 14.64
C GLN A 97 -10.59 -6.81 14.99
N LEU A 98 -9.99 -6.12 14.02
CA LEU A 98 -9.43 -4.78 14.20
C LEU A 98 -10.47 -3.79 14.74
N ASN A 99 -11.70 -3.83 14.21
CA ASN A 99 -12.77 -2.97 14.71
C ASN A 99 -13.22 -3.31 16.13
N THR A 100 -13.02 -4.55 16.59
CA THR A 100 -13.41 -5.00 17.94
C THR A 100 -12.34 -4.65 18.97
N ASP A 101 -11.06 -4.79 18.61
CA ASP A 101 -9.93 -4.57 19.52
C ASP A 101 -9.66 -3.07 19.80
N GLN A 102 -10.25 -2.19 19.00
CA GLN A 102 -10.06 -0.74 19.10
C GLN A 102 -10.95 -0.08 20.17
N PRO A 103 -10.45 0.92 20.90
CA PRO A 103 -11.25 1.77 21.79
C PRO A 103 -12.52 2.32 21.15
N LYS A 104 -13.55 2.60 21.95
CA LYS A 104 -14.87 3.06 21.46
C LYS A 104 -14.82 4.34 20.59
N ASN A 105 -13.82 5.20 20.83
CA ASN A 105 -13.66 6.48 20.12
C ASN A 105 -12.58 6.40 19.01
N SER A 106 -12.12 5.19 18.66
CA SER A 106 -11.23 4.99 17.52
C SER A 106 -12.00 4.99 16.20
N ARG A 107 -11.33 5.38 15.11
CA ARG A 107 -11.88 5.20 13.77
C ARG A 107 -12.18 3.73 13.50
N LYS A 108 -13.30 3.46 12.83
CA LYS A 108 -13.63 2.13 12.33
C LYS A 108 -13.15 1.98 10.90
N LEU A 109 -12.81 0.75 10.53
CA LEU A 109 -12.47 0.36 9.18
C LEU A 109 -13.71 -0.27 8.53
N ASP A 110 -14.14 0.28 7.41
CA ASP A 110 -15.12 -0.36 6.54
C ASP A 110 -14.41 -0.95 5.33
N CYS A 111 -14.83 -2.12 4.90
CA CYS A 111 -14.18 -2.86 3.83
C CYS A 111 -15.22 -3.33 2.84
N GLN A 112 -15.15 -2.78 1.63
CA GLN A 112 -16.00 -3.10 0.51
C GLN A 112 -15.17 -3.87 -0.52
N ILE A 113 -15.55 -5.12 -0.79
CA ILE A 113 -15.01 -5.85 -1.94
C ILE A 113 -15.73 -5.30 -3.17
N THR A 114 -14.99 -4.58 -4.01
CA THR A 114 -15.56 -3.93 -5.21
C THR A 114 -15.38 -4.78 -6.46
N ASN A 115 -14.28 -5.53 -6.53
CA ASN A 115 -13.97 -6.36 -7.68
C ASN A 115 -13.37 -7.71 -7.23
N GLN A 116 -13.77 -8.78 -7.90
CA GLN A 116 -13.13 -10.08 -7.79
C GLN A 116 -13.03 -10.69 -9.19
N HIS A 117 -11.83 -11.11 -9.59
CA HIS A 117 -11.59 -11.60 -10.95
C HIS A 117 -10.51 -12.68 -10.99
N ILE A 118 -10.61 -13.56 -11.99
CA ILE A 118 -9.64 -14.62 -12.26
C ILE A 118 -9.01 -14.32 -13.63
N VAL A 119 -7.69 -14.32 -13.70
CA VAL A 119 -6.93 -14.10 -14.95
C VAL A 119 -5.92 -15.24 -15.16
N PRO A 120 -5.51 -15.49 -16.43
CA PRO A 120 -4.38 -16.38 -16.70
C PRO A 120 -3.08 -15.79 -16.13
N ASP A 121 -2.06 -16.62 -16.03
CA ASP A 121 -0.72 -16.21 -15.57
C ASP A 121 0.07 -15.54 -16.71
N ASP A 122 -0.46 -14.42 -17.20
CA ASP A 122 0.15 -13.61 -18.25
C ASP A 122 0.13 -12.11 -17.92
N ILE A 123 1.25 -11.45 -18.21
CA ILE A 123 1.45 -10.03 -17.92
C ILE A 123 0.39 -9.13 -18.56
N PRO A 124 -0.03 -9.32 -19.83
CA PRO A 124 -1.10 -8.52 -20.43
C PRO A 124 -2.41 -8.55 -19.64
N SER A 125 -2.93 -9.72 -19.29
CA SER A 125 -4.20 -9.87 -18.57
C SER A 125 -4.14 -9.25 -17.17
N ILE A 126 -3.05 -9.51 -16.44
CA ILE A 126 -2.82 -8.94 -15.11
C ILE A 126 -2.77 -7.41 -15.18
N SER A 127 -1.94 -6.87 -16.09
CA SER A 127 -1.71 -5.43 -16.21
C SER A 127 -2.98 -4.69 -16.64
N GLN A 128 -3.74 -5.25 -17.58
CA GLN A 128 -5.01 -4.67 -18.03
C GLN A 128 -6.02 -4.60 -16.88
N THR A 129 -6.10 -5.65 -16.07
CA THR A 129 -7.04 -5.72 -14.94
C THR A 129 -6.67 -4.72 -13.85
N LEU A 130 -5.39 -4.67 -13.46
CA LEU A 130 -4.92 -3.71 -12.46
C LEU A 130 -5.08 -2.26 -12.94
N ALA A 131 -4.79 -1.99 -14.22
CA ALA A 131 -5.00 -0.66 -14.81
C ALA A 131 -6.49 -0.27 -14.86
N PHE A 132 -7.40 -1.22 -15.04
CA PHE A 132 -8.84 -0.96 -14.97
C PHE A 132 -9.29 -0.63 -13.54
N TRP A 133 -8.79 -1.36 -12.53
CA TRP A 133 -9.13 -1.12 -11.12
C TRP A 133 -8.49 0.13 -10.53
N SER A 134 -7.36 0.58 -11.09
CA SER A 134 -6.63 1.76 -10.63
C SER A 134 -7.11 3.05 -11.27
N LYS A 135 -7.87 2.99 -12.38
CA LYS A 135 -8.38 4.19 -13.05
C LYS A 135 -9.30 4.93 -12.10
N GLU A 136 -8.87 6.13 -11.71
CA GLU A 136 -9.77 7.16 -11.24
C GLU A 136 -10.77 7.38 -12.38
N GLN A 137 -12.04 7.02 -12.17
CA GLN A 137 -13.06 7.49 -13.11
C GLN A 137 -12.96 9.01 -13.04
N MET A 138 -12.52 9.63 -14.14
CA MET A 138 -12.68 11.05 -14.37
C MET A 138 -14.15 11.32 -14.10
N ALA A 139 -14.44 11.90 -12.94
CA ALA A 139 -15.80 12.19 -12.52
C ALA A 139 -16.42 12.99 -13.64
N VAL A 140 -17.25 12.35 -14.47
CA VAL A 140 -18.14 13.06 -15.37
C VAL A 140 -18.98 13.88 -14.42
N ALA A 141 -18.83 15.20 -14.48
CA ALA A 141 -19.44 16.12 -13.52
C ALA A 141 -20.94 15.78 -13.35
N GLY A 142 -21.28 15.07 -12.28
CA GLY A 142 -22.64 14.55 -12.03
C GLY A 142 -22.76 13.04 -11.73
N SER A 143 -21.77 12.19 -12.00
CA SER A 143 -21.81 10.77 -11.62
C SER A 143 -20.80 10.45 -10.52
N ASN A 144 -21.29 10.20 -9.31
CA ASN A 144 -20.48 9.76 -8.14
C ASN A 144 -20.16 8.26 -8.17
N ASP A 145 -20.14 7.63 -9.36
CA ASP A 145 -20.02 6.18 -9.48
C ASP A 145 -18.56 5.73 -9.40
N THR A 146 -18.03 5.72 -8.17
CA THR A 146 -16.67 5.24 -7.85
C THR A 146 -16.62 3.74 -7.56
N THR A 147 -17.68 3.01 -7.90
CA THR A 147 -17.90 1.61 -7.47
C THR A 147 -16.81 0.65 -7.93
N ASN A 148 -16.15 0.92 -9.06
CA ASN A 148 -15.13 0.03 -9.63
C ASN A 148 -13.70 0.37 -9.21
N GLN A 149 -13.45 1.50 -8.52
CA GLN A 149 -12.09 1.91 -8.17
C GLN A 149 -11.63 1.24 -6.87
N CYS A 150 -10.51 0.52 -6.94
CA CYS A 150 -9.88 -0.08 -5.77
C CYS A 150 -8.81 0.85 -5.19
N ASN A 151 -8.72 0.94 -3.87
CA ASN A 151 -7.59 1.56 -3.16
C ASN A 151 -6.64 0.52 -2.54
N LEU A 152 -7.03 -0.75 -2.57
CA LEU A 152 -6.22 -1.89 -2.17
C LEU A 152 -6.52 -3.07 -3.10
N VAL A 153 -5.49 -3.81 -3.50
CA VAL A 153 -5.64 -5.02 -4.32
C VAL A 153 -4.87 -6.15 -3.67
N PHE A 154 -5.52 -7.30 -3.50
CA PHE A 154 -4.88 -8.56 -3.15
C PHE A 154 -4.75 -9.42 -4.40
N THR A 155 -3.54 -9.89 -4.68
CA THR A 155 -3.30 -10.90 -5.70
C THR A 155 -3.07 -12.27 -5.04
N THR A 156 -3.49 -13.34 -5.70
CA THR A 156 -3.21 -14.71 -5.26
C THR A 156 -2.85 -15.59 -6.46
N GLY A 157 -1.75 -16.34 -6.37
CA GLY A 157 -1.17 -17.09 -7.50
C GLY A 157 -0.21 -16.26 -8.35
N GLY A 158 0.49 -16.90 -9.30
CA GLY A 158 1.41 -16.24 -10.24
C GLY A 158 2.72 -15.67 -9.66
N THR A 159 3.14 -16.11 -8.47
CA THR A 159 4.35 -15.63 -7.78
C THR A 159 5.43 -16.69 -7.58
N GLY A 160 5.30 -17.83 -8.28
CA GLY A 160 6.26 -18.94 -8.25
C GLY A 160 7.56 -18.65 -9.02
N PHE A 161 8.46 -19.64 -9.01
CA PHE A 161 9.75 -19.61 -9.74
C PHE A 161 9.60 -20.01 -11.21
#